data_AF-A0A4D4JXH6-F1
#
_entry.id   AF-A0A4D4JXH6-F1
#
_cell.length_a   1.000
_cell.length_b   1.000
_cell.length_c   1.000
_cell.angle_alpha   90.00
_cell.angle_beta   90.00
_cell.angle_gamma   90.00
#
_symmetry.space_group_name_H-M   'P 1'
#
loop_
_entity.id
_entity.type
_entity.pdbx_description
1 polymer ?
#
loop_
_entity_poly.entity_id
_entity_poly.type
_entity_poly.pdbx_seq_one_letter_code
_entity_poly.pdbx_strand_id
1 'polypeptide(L)'
;MLHSIGASAVPPPHRPWDPDDSPDFHASRLLLLVAECGSAPGPHIAGRTKLAKLDFFLRYPAFLERAHTELADTLSGQGAFRASMPEEVEAPMIRYRFGPWDPRYRQFLAFLMARGLITITTSHRPERVRLTSGGKRAAGALADMDEFHPIVTRCRAMRDNLAQWSGTDLKNLVYQLFPEEVADLAYHQEIRP
;
A
#
# COMPACT_ATOMS: atom_id res chain seq x y z
N MET A 1 -10.53 -41.24 -20.74
CA MET A 1 -9.28 -41.32 -19.97
C MET A 1 -9.28 -40.19 -18.95
N LEU A 2 -9.44 -40.49 -17.66
CA LEU A 2 -9.33 -39.47 -16.60
C LEU A 2 -7.85 -39.12 -16.42
N HIS A 3 -7.49 -37.85 -16.58
CA HIS A 3 -6.20 -37.35 -16.13
C HIS A 3 -6.25 -37.21 -14.60
N SER A 4 -5.51 -38.06 -13.87
CA SER A 4 -5.34 -37.90 -12.44
C SER A 4 -4.43 -36.70 -12.18
N ILE A 5 -5.04 -35.54 -11.95
CA ILE A 5 -4.32 -34.40 -11.37
C ILE A 5 -3.91 -34.83 -9.96
N GLY A 6 -2.60 -34.78 -9.63
CA GLY A 6 -2.11 -35.03 -8.27
C GLY A 6 -1.49 -36.41 -7.98
N ALA A 7 -1.23 -37.26 -8.98
CA ALA A 7 -0.57 -38.56 -8.73
C ALA A 7 0.89 -38.44 -8.25
N SER A 8 1.54 -37.30 -8.51
CA SER A 8 2.83 -36.95 -7.95
C SER A 8 2.97 -35.43 -7.94
N ALA A 9 2.72 -34.81 -6.78
CA ALA A 9 3.14 -33.43 -6.53
C ALA A 9 4.54 -33.51 -5.90
N VAL A 10 5.58 -33.18 -6.66
CA VAL A 10 6.87 -32.85 -6.07
C VAL A 10 6.72 -31.42 -5.55
N PRO A 11 6.67 -31.18 -4.22
CA PRO A 11 6.66 -29.83 -3.72
C PRO A 11 7.92 -29.13 -4.24
N PRO A 12 7.81 -27.86 -4.70
CA PRO A 12 8.99 -27.15 -5.16
C PRO A 12 10.06 -27.20 -4.07
N PRO A 13 11.34 -27.38 -4.44
CA PRO A 13 12.44 -27.34 -3.47
C PRO A 13 12.26 -26.09 -2.61
N HIS A 14 12.43 -26.25 -1.29
CA HIS A 14 12.24 -25.20 -0.30
C HIS A 14 12.67 -23.83 -0.87
N ARG A 15 11.71 -23.00 -1.23
CA ARG A 15 12.02 -21.62 -1.57
C ARG A 15 12.38 -20.97 -0.23
N PRO A 16 13.52 -20.27 -0.09
CA PRO A 16 13.73 -19.41 1.05
C PRO A 16 12.47 -18.56 1.22
N TRP A 17 11.92 -18.51 2.44
CA TRP A 17 10.75 -17.69 2.71
C TRP A 17 11.11 -16.24 2.39
N ASP A 18 10.61 -15.75 1.27
CA ASP A 18 10.68 -14.34 0.92
C ASP A 18 9.49 -13.66 1.58
N PRO A 19 9.69 -12.70 2.51
CA PRO A 19 8.59 -11.91 3.04
C PRO A 19 7.75 -11.27 1.93
N ASP A 20 8.33 -10.97 0.76
CA ASP A 20 7.59 -10.46 -0.41
C ASP A 20 6.59 -11.46 -1.00
N ASP A 21 6.76 -12.76 -0.75
CA ASP A 21 5.81 -13.81 -1.14
C ASP A 21 4.68 -13.97 -0.11
N SER A 22 4.77 -13.37 1.08
CA SER A 22 3.78 -13.52 2.15
C SER A 22 2.52 -12.67 1.90
N PRO A 23 1.36 -13.26 1.56
CA PRO A 23 0.13 -12.50 1.40
C PRO A 23 -0.30 -11.82 2.70
N ASP A 24 0.06 -12.39 3.86
CA ASP A 24 -0.30 -11.91 5.19
C ASP A 24 0.43 -10.60 5.53
N PHE A 25 1.71 -10.48 5.12
CA PHE A 25 2.49 -9.27 5.36
C PHE A 25 1.95 -8.09 4.53
N HIS A 26 1.76 -8.29 3.22
CA HIS A 26 1.16 -7.29 2.34
C HIS A 26 -0.26 -6.91 2.77
N ALA A 27 -1.05 -7.88 3.23
CA ALA A 27 -2.39 -7.63 3.77
C ALA A 27 -2.33 -6.83 5.08
N SER A 28 -1.37 -7.11 5.96
CA SER A 28 -1.16 -6.38 7.22
C SER A 28 -0.79 -4.92 6.96
N ARG A 29 0.11 -4.66 6.01
CA ARG A 29 0.45 -3.29 5.57
C ARG A 29 -0.78 -2.54 5.06
N LEU A 30 -1.60 -3.15 4.21
CA LEU A 30 -2.84 -2.53 3.72
C LEU A 30 -3.84 -2.27 4.85
N LEU A 31 -3.92 -3.18 5.83
CA LEU A 31 -4.79 -3.01 6.99
C LEU A 31 -4.37 -1.81 7.85
N LEU A 32 -3.07 -1.68 8.13
CA LEU A 32 -2.48 -0.53 8.81
C LEU A 32 -2.69 0.77 8.03
N LEU A 33 -2.48 0.75 6.71
CA LEU A 33 -2.73 1.91 5.86
C LEU A 33 -4.18 2.39 5.93
N VAL A 34 -5.15 1.48 5.86
CA VAL A 34 -6.56 1.85 6.00
C VAL A 34 -6.85 2.36 7.42
N ALA A 35 -6.27 1.75 8.45
CA ALA A 35 -6.46 2.17 9.84
C ALA A 35 -5.96 3.60 10.11
N GLU A 36 -4.76 3.89 9.61
CA GLU A 36 -4.01 5.11 9.91
C GLU A 36 -4.37 6.27 8.96
N CYS A 37 -4.67 5.98 7.69
CA CYS A 37 -4.94 6.99 6.65
C CYS A 37 -6.41 7.01 6.18
N GLY A 38 -7.28 6.20 6.78
CA GLY A 38 -8.70 6.12 6.40
C GLY A 38 -9.55 7.24 7.00
N SER A 39 -10.52 7.73 6.23
CA SER A 39 -11.45 8.79 6.66
C SER A 39 -12.56 8.25 7.57
N ALA A 40 -13.04 9.09 8.49
CA ALA A 40 -14.18 8.80 9.36
C ALA A 40 -15.55 8.94 8.63
N PRO A 41 -16.65 8.36 9.16
CA PRO A 41 -16.72 7.44 10.30
C PRO A 41 -16.32 6.01 9.92
N GLY A 42 -15.52 5.35 10.75
CA GLY A 42 -14.98 4.01 10.48
C GLY A 42 -13.97 4.03 9.33
N PRO A 43 -12.66 4.00 9.63
CA PRO A 43 -11.61 4.42 8.71
C PRO A 43 -11.75 3.66 7.38
N HIS A 44 -11.89 4.44 6.31
CA HIS A 44 -12.07 3.94 4.97
C HIS A 44 -11.27 4.75 3.96
N ILE A 45 -10.78 4.08 2.93
CA ILE A 45 -10.15 4.73 1.78
C ILE A 45 -11.12 4.63 0.59
N ALA A 46 -11.46 5.79 0.04
CA ALA A 46 -12.35 5.90 -1.11
C ALA A 46 -11.53 5.80 -2.42
N GLY A 47 -11.74 4.70 -3.13
CA GLY A 47 -11.17 4.43 -4.45
C GLY A 47 -9.82 3.73 -4.44
N ARG A 48 -9.70 2.76 -5.35
CA ARG A 48 -8.47 1.96 -5.56
C ARG A 48 -7.27 2.81 -5.93
N THR A 49 -7.49 3.90 -6.67
CA THR A 49 -6.41 4.81 -7.04
C THR A 49 -5.80 5.44 -5.80
N LYS A 50 -6.61 5.97 -4.89
CA LYS A 50 -6.13 6.57 -3.64
C LYS A 50 -5.39 5.53 -2.79
N LEU A 51 -5.98 4.36 -2.61
CA LEU A 51 -5.34 3.25 -1.89
C LEU A 51 -3.96 2.92 -2.49
N ALA A 52 -3.89 2.76 -3.82
CA ALA A 52 -2.64 2.39 -4.49
C ALA A 52 -1.56 3.47 -4.42
N LYS A 53 -1.91 4.76 -4.43
CA LYS A 53 -0.93 5.84 -4.33
C LYS A 53 -0.43 6.08 -2.91
N LEU A 54 -1.31 5.96 -1.91
CA LEU A 54 -0.86 5.99 -0.52
C LEU A 54 0.04 4.79 -0.21
N ASP A 55 -0.30 3.61 -0.72
CA ASP A 55 0.54 2.44 -0.56
C ASP A 55 1.89 2.60 -1.27
N PHE A 56 1.94 3.25 -2.44
CA PHE A 56 3.21 3.55 -3.11
C PHE A 56 4.16 4.34 -2.21
N PHE A 57 3.70 5.43 -1.58
CA PHE A 57 4.54 6.18 -0.64
C PHE A 57 4.92 5.38 0.61
N LEU A 58 4.05 4.47 1.05
CA LEU A 58 4.34 3.57 2.17
C LEU A 58 5.48 2.59 1.85
N ARG A 59 5.51 2.08 0.61
CA ARG A 59 6.51 1.11 0.15
C ARG A 59 7.84 1.72 -0.24
N TYR A 60 7.83 2.98 -0.67
CA TYR A 60 9.00 3.72 -1.15
C TYR A 60 9.29 4.91 -0.23
N PRO A 61 9.92 4.71 0.94
CA PRO A 61 10.17 5.77 1.93
C PRO A 61 10.95 6.96 1.36
N ALA A 62 11.90 6.75 0.45
CA ALA A 62 12.63 7.85 -0.21
C ALA A 62 11.70 8.76 -1.05
N PHE A 63 10.68 8.18 -1.70
CA PHE A 63 9.67 8.94 -2.42
C PHE A 63 8.71 9.68 -1.47
N LEU A 64 8.38 9.10 -0.32
CA LEU A 64 7.62 9.80 0.71
C LEU A 64 8.39 11.02 1.25
N GLU A 65 9.69 10.87 1.52
CA GLU A 65 10.56 11.99 1.91
C GLU A 65 10.62 13.08 0.85
N ARG A 66 10.82 12.72 -0.44
CA ARG A 66 10.81 13.69 -1.55
C ARG A 66 9.48 14.43 -1.66
N ALA A 67 8.36 13.72 -1.52
CA ALA A 67 7.04 14.36 -1.52
C ALA A 67 6.86 15.33 -0.34
N HIS A 68 7.31 14.97 0.86
CA HIS A 68 7.27 15.87 2.01
C HIS A 68 8.20 17.08 1.85
N THR A 69 9.35 16.89 1.20
CA THR A 69 10.31 17.96 0.93
C THR A 69 9.72 18.98 -0.05
N GLU A 70 9.11 18.53 -1.15
CA GLU A 70 8.43 19.43 -2.09
C GLU A 70 7.26 20.17 -1.44
N LEU A 71 6.49 19.47 -0.60
CA LEU A 71 5.29 20.03 0.02
C LEU A 71 5.58 20.80 1.31
N ALA A 72 6.85 21.02 1.70
CA ALA A 72 7.24 21.58 3.00
C ALA A 72 6.49 22.88 3.36
N ASP A 73 6.32 23.79 2.40
CA ASP A 73 5.60 25.04 2.60
C ASP A 73 4.09 24.83 2.86
N THR A 74 3.52 23.79 2.23
CA THR A 74 2.10 23.41 2.37
C THR A 74 1.85 22.59 3.64
N LEU A 75 2.85 21.85 4.12
CA LEU A 75 2.77 20.94 5.28
C LEU A 75 3.00 21.62 6.64
N SER A 76 3.14 22.96 6.64
CA SER A 76 3.34 23.85 7.80
C SER A 76 2.75 23.30 9.10
N GLY A 77 3.59 22.62 9.91
CA GLY A 77 3.25 22.12 11.25
C GLY A 77 3.50 20.62 11.50
N GLN A 78 3.72 19.80 10.47
CA GLN A 78 4.04 18.37 10.63
C GLN A 78 5.49 18.10 10.21
N GLY A 79 6.24 17.35 11.02
CA GLY A 79 7.62 16.98 10.69
C GLY A 79 7.68 16.23 9.37
N ALA A 80 8.55 16.66 8.46
CA ALA A 80 8.81 15.94 7.22
C ALA A 80 9.33 14.54 7.52
N PHE A 81 8.78 13.52 6.84
CA PHE A 81 9.30 12.17 6.93
C PHE A 81 10.69 12.12 6.31
N ARG A 82 11.60 11.37 6.94
CA ARG A 82 12.97 11.15 6.47
C ARG A 82 13.20 9.65 6.29
N ALA A 83 13.59 9.23 5.10
CA ALA A 83 13.93 7.84 4.86
C ALA A 83 15.21 7.49 5.61
N SER A 84 15.32 6.25 6.08
CA SER A 84 16.56 5.79 6.73
C SER A 84 17.65 5.47 5.70
N MET A 85 17.25 4.91 4.56
CA MET A 85 18.14 4.60 3.43
C MET A 85 17.48 5.05 2.12
N PRO A 86 18.21 5.69 1.20
CA PRO A 86 17.67 6.13 -0.09
C PRO A 86 17.13 4.99 -0.98
N GLU A 87 17.77 3.82 -0.92
CA GLU A 87 17.44 2.65 -1.73
C GLU A 87 16.37 1.73 -1.10
N GLU A 88 15.87 2.08 0.08
CA GLU A 88 14.91 1.25 0.79
C GLU A 88 13.60 1.13 -0.01
N VAL A 89 13.21 -0.12 -0.28
CA VAL A 89 11.94 -0.50 -0.88
C VAL A 89 11.34 -1.62 -0.04
N GLU A 90 10.15 -1.40 0.52
CA GLU A 90 9.47 -2.43 1.32
C GLU A 90 8.97 -3.58 0.45
N ALA A 91 8.30 -3.26 -0.65
CA ALA A 91 7.85 -4.23 -1.63
C ALA A 91 7.73 -3.57 -3.02
N PRO A 92 8.42 -4.08 -4.05
CA PRO A 92 8.46 -3.42 -5.34
C PRO A 92 7.07 -3.35 -6.01
N MET A 93 6.86 -2.25 -6.73
CA MET A 93 5.71 -2.00 -7.59
C MET A 93 6.17 -1.84 -9.04
N ILE A 94 5.25 -2.05 -9.97
CA ILE A 94 5.51 -1.85 -11.39
C ILE A 94 4.84 -0.58 -11.89
N ARG A 95 5.38 -0.01 -12.96
CA ARG A 95 4.68 0.98 -13.76
C ARG A 95 3.53 0.33 -14.52
N TYR A 96 2.30 0.77 -14.25
CA TYR A 96 1.11 0.34 -14.98
C TYR A 96 0.28 1.55 -15.43
N ARG A 97 -0.72 1.34 -16.29
CA ARG A 97 -1.53 2.38 -16.98
C ARG A 97 -1.67 3.74 -16.26
N PHE A 98 -2.00 3.72 -14.96
CA PHE A 98 -2.26 4.92 -14.16
C PHE A 98 -1.26 5.14 -13.00
N GLY A 99 0.01 4.76 -13.20
CA GLY A 99 1.15 4.97 -12.30
C GLY A 99 1.58 3.69 -11.58
N PRO A 100 2.15 3.79 -10.37
CA PRO A 100 2.61 2.61 -9.62
C PRO A 100 1.45 1.67 -9.32
N TRP A 101 1.69 0.37 -9.49
CA TRP A 101 0.71 -0.69 -9.27
C TRP A 101 1.35 -1.98 -8.74
N ASP A 102 0.61 -2.72 -7.91
CA ASP A 102 0.93 -4.10 -7.57
C ASP A 102 -0.13 -5.03 -8.21
N PRO A 103 0.26 -5.95 -9.13
CA PRO A 103 -0.69 -6.86 -9.77
C PRO A 103 -1.48 -7.73 -8.77
N ARG A 104 -0.93 -7.95 -7.57
CA ARG A 104 -1.49 -8.81 -6.51
C ARG A 104 -2.51 -8.11 -5.62
N TYR A 105 -2.79 -6.81 -5.83
CA TYR A 105 -3.77 -6.06 -5.01
C TYR A 105 -5.10 -6.77 -4.79
N ARG A 106 -5.64 -7.38 -5.85
CA ARG A 106 -6.93 -8.09 -5.77
C ARG A 106 -6.85 -9.29 -4.83
N GLN A 107 -5.71 -9.99 -4.79
CA GLN A 107 -5.48 -11.11 -3.89
C GLN A 107 -5.43 -10.65 -2.43
N PHE A 108 -4.69 -9.58 -2.13
CA PHE A 108 -4.57 -9.07 -0.75
C PHE A 108 -5.92 -8.56 -0.21
N LEU A 109 -6.67 -7.84 -1.05
CA LEU A 109 -8.01 -7.36 -0.68
C LEU A 109 -9.00 -8.52 -0.50
N ALA A 110 -8.98 -9.52 -1.38
CA ALA A 110 -9.82 -10.71 -1.23
C ALA A 110 -9.47 -11.50 0.05
N PHE A 111 -8.18 -11.61 0.38
CA PHE A 111 -7.72 -12.23 1.62
C PHE A 111 -8.25 -11.52 2.87
N LEU A 112 -8.09 -10.19 2.93
CA LEU A 112 -8.61 -9.37 4.04
C LEU A 112 -10.15 -9.45 4.17
N MET A 113 -10.86 -9.48 3.04
CA MET A 113 -12.31 -9.65 3.02
C MET A 113 -12.73 -11.03 3.53
N ALA A 114 -12.07 -12.10 3.07
CA ALA A 114 -12.36 -13.47 3.49
C ALA A 114 -12.10 -13.70 4.98
N ARG A 115 -11.13 -12.96 5.55
CA ARG A 115 -10.85 -12.92 6.99
C ARG A 115 -11.82 -12.02 7.78
N GLY A 116 -12.76 -11.34 7.12
CA GLY A 116 -13.70 -10.43 7.76
C GLY A 116 -13.04 -9.18 8.35
N LEU A 117 -11.86 -8.79 7.88
CA LEU A 117 -11.11 -7.63 8.40
C LEU A 117 -11.48 -6.34 7.69
N ILE A 118 -11.88 -6.43 6.42
CA ILE A 118 -12.35 -5.29 5.63
C ILE A 118 -13.69 -5.59 4.94
N THR A 119 -14.38 -4.53 4.56
CA THR A 119 -15.47 -4.57 3.58
C THR A 119 -15.13 -3.68 2.40
N ILE A 120 -15.49 -4.13 1.19
CA ILE A 120 -15.44 -3.30 -0.02
C ILE A 120 -16.87 -2.99 -0.45
N THR A 121 -17.31 -1.75 -0.32
CA THR A 121 -18.66 -1.35 -0.72
C THR A 121 -18.64 -0.74 -2.12
N THR A 122 -19.40 -1.33 -3.04
CA THR A 122 -19.59 -0.85 -4.43
C THR A 122 -20.80 0.07 -4.58
N SER A 123 -21.62 0.21 -3.53
CA SER A 123 -22.77 1.13 -3.49
C SER A 123 -22.35 2.61 -3.53
N HIS A 124 -21.08 2.91 -3.24
CA HIS A 124 -20.49 4.23 -3.38
C HIS A 124 -19.57 4.26 -4.60
N ARG A 125 -19.54 5.40 -5.30
CA ARG A 125 -18.56 5.71 -6.34
C ARG A 125 -17.66 6.86 -5.84
N PRO A 126 -16.35 6.65 -5.70
CA PRO A 126 -15.62 5.39 -5.89
C PRO A 126 -15.91 4.37 -4.77
N GLU A 127 -15.59 3.09 -5.03
CA GLU A 127 -15.72 2.03 -4.02
C GLU A 127 -14.93 2.35 -2.75
N ARG A 128 -15.37 1.85 -1.59
CA ARG A 128 -14.73 2.13 -0.30
C ARG A 128 -14.17 0.87 0.30
N VAL A 129 -12.89 0.88 0.61
CA VAL A 129 -12.24 -0.14 1.46
C VAL A 129 -12.34 0.34 2.90
N ARG A 130 -13.11 -0.35 3.73
CA ARG A 130 -13.39 0.04 5.13
C ARG A 130 -13.01 -1.08 6.09
N LEU A 131 -12.47 -0.74 7.26
CA LEU A 131 -12.24 -1.71 8.33
C LEU A 131 -13.55 -2.17 8.99
N THR A 132 -13.64 -3.47 9.26
CA THR A 132 -14.62 -4.01 10.20
C THR A 132 -14.18 -3.76 11.64
N SER A 133 -15.03 -4.08 12.63
CA SER A 133 -14.61 -4.11 14.03
C SER A 133 -13.45 -5.09 14.28
N GLY A 134 -13.42 -6.22 13.54
CA GLY A 134 -12.31 -7.17 13.58
C GLY A 134 -11.04 -6.58 12.97
N GLY A 135 -11.14 -5.92 11.82
CA GLY A 135 -10.03 -5.23 11.18
C GLY A 135 -9.40 -4.15 12.04
N LYS A 136 -10.22 -3.36 12.75
CA LYS A 136 -9.71 -2.36 13.70
C LYS A 136 -8.89 -2.97 14.83
N ARG A 137 -9.38 -4.08 15.43
CA ARG A 137 -8.64 -4.78 16.49
C ARG A 137 -7.34 -5.38 15.97
N ALA A 138 -7.38 -6.02 14.80
CA ALA A 138 -6.19 -6.59 14.17
C ALA A 138 -5.17 -5.50 13.81
N ALA A 139 -5.61 -4.37 13.26
CA ALA A 139 -4.74 -3.23 12.99
C ALA A 139 -4.11 -2.66 14.26
N GLY A 140 -4.86 -2.56 15.36
CA GLY A 140 -4.32 -2.15 16.66
C GLY A 140 -3.24 -3.11 17.16
N ALA A 141 -3.52 -4.42 17.15
CA ALA A 141 -2.53 -5.42 17.55
C ALA A 141 -1.27 -5.41 16.68
N LEU A 142 -1.41 -5.19 15.37
CA LEU A 142 -0.26 -5.03 14.46
C LEU A 142 0.51 -3.75 14.76
N ALA A 143 -0.17 -2.65 15.10
CA ALA A 143 0.48 -1.38 15.39
C ALA A 143 1.28 -1.39 16.69
N ASP A 144 0.98 -2.32 17.61
CA ASP A 144 1.70 -2.53 18.87
C ASP A 144 2.95 -3.44 18.71
N MET A 145 3.16 -4.02 17.52
CA MET A 145 4.31 -4.88 17.22
C MET A 145 5.48 -4.05 16.66
N ASP A 146 6.68 -4.25 17.22
CA ASP A 146 7.88 -3.49 16.84
C ASP A 146 8.21 -3.62 15.35
N GLU A 147 7.95 -4.79 14.76
CA GLU A 147 8.21 -5.09 13.35
C GLU A 147 7.38 -4.22 12.39
N PHE A 148 6.23 -3.72 12.84
CA PHE A 148 5.35 -2.86 12.05
C PHE A 148 5.53 -1.36 12.34
N HIS A 149 6.36 -0.98 13.32
CA HIS A 149 6.64 0.43 13.62
C HIS A 149 7.10 1.25 12.41
N PRO A 150 7.96 0.75 11.49
CA PRO A 150 8.34 1.50 10.29
C PRO A 150 7.12 1.81 9.40
N ILE A 151 6.22 0.83 9.22
CA ILE A 151 4.99 1.00 8.43
C ILE A 151 4.04 1.98 9.10
N VAL A 152 3.81 1.83 10.41
CA VAL A 152 2.96 2.74 11.18
C VAL A 152 3.49 4.18 11.13
N THR A 153 4.80 4.37 11.26
CA THR A 153 5.45 5.69 11.20
C THR A 153 5.21 6.37 9.86
N ARG A 154 5.40 5.63 8.75
CA ARG A 154 5.13 6.14 7.40
C ARG A 154 3.64 6.46 7.18
N CYS A 155 2.73 5.59 7.64
CA CYS A 155 1.30 5.87 7.56
C CYS A 155 0.91 7.14 8.33
N ARG A 156 1.43 7.31 9.55
CA ARG A 156 1.19 8.51 10.37
C ARG A 156 1.74 9.77 9.73
N ALA A 157 2.90 9.68 9.09
CA ALA A 157 3.47 10.80 8.34
C ALA A 157 2.54 11.26 7.20
N MET A 158 1.75 10.36 6.61
CA MET A 158 0.82 10.70 5.53
C MET A 158 -0.58 11.15 5.99
N ARG A 159 -0.96 10.86 7.24
CA ARG A 159 -2.35 10.92 7.73
C ARG A 159 -3.01 12.28 7.53
N ASP A 160 -2.31 13.34 7.87
CA ASP A 160 -2.85 14.68 7.91
C ASP A 160 -2.42 15.54 6.71
N ASN A 161 -1.92 14.88 5.65
CA ASN A 161 -1.51 15.52 4.41
C ASN A 161 -1.94 14.73 3.15
N LEU A 162 -1.08 13.87 2.57
CA LEU A 162 -1.33 13.05 1.41
C LEU A 162 -2.61 12.21 1.55
N ALA A 163 -2.90 11.71 2.75
CA ALA A 163 -4.14 10.97 2.99
C ALA A 163 -5.41 11.83 2.90
N GLN A 164 -5.32 13.16 2.92
CA GLN A 164 -6.45 14.07 2.67
C GLN A 164 -6.73 14.28 1.18
N TRP A 165 -5.77 13.96 0.32
CA TRP A 165 -5.86 14.23 -1.13
C TRP A 165 -6.72 13.20 -1.85
N SER A 166 -7.24 13.55 -3.03
CA SER A 166 -7.97 12.59 -3.86
C SER A 166 -6.99 11.62 -4.55
N GLY A 167 -7.50 10.48 -5.02
CA GLY A 167 -6.68 9.56 -5.81
C GLY A 167 -6.15 10.18 -7.12
N THR A 168 -6.86 11.16 -7.68
CA THR A 168 -6.42 11.89 -8.87
C THR A 168 -5.27 12.83 -8.53
N ASP A 169 -5.38 13.57 -7.43
CA ASP A 169 -4.33 14.51 -7.00
C ASP A 169 -3.05 13.76 -6.66
N LEU A 170 -3.16 12.65 -5.91
CA LEU A 170 -2.01 11.79 -5.61
C LEU A 170 -1.37 11.19 -6.88
N LYS A 171 -2.18 10.79 -7.87
CA LYS A 171 -1.67 10.30 -9.15
C LYS A 171 -0.91 11.40 -9.90
N ASN A 172 -1.45 12.62 -9.92
CA ASN A 172 -0.80 13.75 -10.57
C ASN A 172 0.51 14.12 -9.85
N LEU A 173 0.51 14.14 -8.52
CA LEU A 173 1.70 14.37 -7.70
C LEU A 173 2.80 13.37 -8.03
N VAL A 174 2.47 12.08 -8.09
CA VAL A 174 3.44 11.02 -8.43
C VAL A 174 4.06 11.25 -9.81
N TYR A 175 3.27 11.62 -10.82
CA TYR A 175 3.82 11.90 -12.15
C TYR A 175 4.64 13.19 -12.23
N GLN A 176 4.31 14.19 -11.41
CA GLN A 176 5.05 15.44 -11.34
C GLN A 176 6.40 15.25 -10.63
N LEU A 177 6.42 14.50 -9.52
CA LEU A 177 7.61 14.33 -8.68
C LEU A 177 8.58 13.27 -9.17
N PHE A 178 8.06 12.24 -9.85
CA PHE A 178 8.82 11.06 -10.24
C PHE A 178 8.66 10.77 -11.75
N PRO A 179 8.97 11.74 -12.63
CA PRO A 179 8.82 11.54 -14.07
C PRO A 179 9.69 10.40 -14.57
N GLU A 180 10.96 10.35 -14.18
CA GLU A 180 11.91 9.35 -14.67
C GLU A 180 11.66 7.96 -14.06
N GLU A 181 11.38 7.90 -12.77
CA GLU A 181 11.23 6.66 -12.00
C GLU A 181 9.86 6.00 -12.24
N VAL A 182 8.87 6.78 -12.69
CA VAL A 182 7.49 6.30 -12.86
C VAL A 182 6.88 6.68 -14.19
N ALA A 183 6.82 7.97 -14.57
CA ALA A 183 6.03 8.40 -15.72
C ALA A 183 6.59 7.85 -17.03
N ASP A 184 7.91 7.97 -17.21
CA ASP A 184 8.70 7.64 -18.40
C ASP A 184 9.12 6.16 -18.43
N LEU A 185 8.98 5.46 -17.31
CA LEU A 185 9.26 4.04 -17.20
C LEU A 185 8.34 3.23 -18.13
N ALA A 186 8.90 2.19 -18.79
CA ALA A 186 8.08 1.34 -19.65
C ALA A 186 7.05 0.54 -18.84
N TYR A 187 5.91 0.21 -19.46
CA TYR A 187 4.90 -0.58 -18.77
C TYR A 187 5.44 -1.93 -18.31
N HIS A 188 5.03 -2.30 -17.09
CA HIS A 188 5.42 -3.51 -16.36
C HIS A 188 6.87 -3.56 -15.89
N GLN A 189 7.66 -2.49 -16.06
CA GLN A 189 8.95 -2.38 -15.42
C GLN A 189 8.79 -2.02 -13.94
N GLU A 190 9.71 -2.55 -13.13
CA GLU A 190 9.82 -2.29 -11.70
C GLU A 190 10.26 -0.85 -11.45
N ILE A 191 9.58 -0.18 -10.53
CA ILE A 191 9.92 1.17 -10.09
C ILE A 191 11.04 1.08 -9.06
N ARG A 192 12.06 1.94 -9.23
CA ARG A 192 13.23 2.02 -8.35
C ARG A 192 13.47 3.47 -7.90
N PRO A 193 13.87 3.70 -6.63
CA PRO A 193 14.29 5.02 -6.13
C PRO A 193 15.47 5.63 -6.86
#